data_AF-A0A7R9QZ66-F1
#
_entry.id   AF-A0A7R9QZ66-F1
#
_cell.length_a   1.000
_cell.length_b   1.000
_cell.length_c   1.000
_cell.angle_alpha   90.00
_cell.angle_beta   90.00
_cell.angle_gamma   90.00
#
_symmetry.space_group_name_H-M   'P 1'
#
loop_
_entity.id
_entity.type
_entity.pdbx_description
1 polymer ?
#
loop_
_entity_poly.entity_id
_entity_poly.type
_entity_poly.pdbx_seq_one_letter_code
_entity_poly.pdbx_strand_id
1 'polypeptide(L)'
;ERDHSRRFLEYLNKRGGRIQLYDVPKPAKQDWASPLEALESALHLERTVNQALLDLQGVGARTNDPEFTDLIESEFLHDRVDHIKTLADHVTNLRRVGPALGEYLFDKKTLG
;
A
#
# COMPACT_ATOMS: atom_id res chain seq x y z
N GLU A 1 1.36 3.03 6.20
CA GLU A 1 2.38 3.72 5.38
C GLU A 1 3.48 4.47 6.11
N ARG A 2 3.21 5.54 6.90
CA ARG A 2 4.29 6.28 7.58
C ARG A 2 5.14 5.40 8.50
N ASP A 3 4.51 4.46 9.19
CA ASP A 3 5.21 3.52 10.07
C ASP A 3 6.07 2.53 9.26
N HIS A 4 5.59 2.06 8.10
CA HIS A 4 6.39 1.27 7.17
C HIS A 4 7.62 2.03 6.68
N SER A 5 7.46 3.32 6.34
CA SER A 5 8.61 4.17 5.98
C SER A 5 9.62 4.27 7.13
N ARG A 6 9.15 4.42 8.38
CA ARG A 6 10.04 4.48 9.55
C ARG A 6 10.78 3.16 9.77
N ARG A 7 10.12 2.01 9.63
CA ARG A 7 10.74 0.68 9.73
C ARG A 7 11.89 0.52 8.72
N PHE A 8 11.72 1.01 7.49
CA PHE A 8 12.82 1.03 6.51
C PHE A 8 14.01 1.88 6.97
N LEU A 9 13.77 3.06 7.54
CA LEU A 9 14.85 3.93 8.05
C LEU A 9 15.59 3.28 9.23
N GLU A 10 14.85 2.70 10.17
CA GLU A 10 15.43 1.96 11.31
C GLU A 10 16.25 0.77 10.85
N TYR A 11 15.74 0.01 9.87
CA TYR A 11 16.43 -1.12 9.27
C TYR A 11 17.72 -0.70 8.55
N LEU A 12 17.68 0.38 7.75
CA LEU A 12 18.88 0.93 7.10
C LEU A 12 19.95 1.31 8.14
N ASN A 13 19.55 1.97 9.24
CA ASN A 13 20.47 2.28 10.33
C ASN A 13 21.03 1.02 11.00
N LYS A 14 20.18 0.01 11.26
CA LYS A 14 20.59 -1.29 11.86
C LYS A 14 21.65 -1.99 11.01
N ARG A 15 21.52 -1.94 9.68
CA ARG A 15 22.45 -2.56 8.74
C ARG A 15 23.69 -1.69 8.43
N GLY A 16 23.85 -0.54 9.09
CA GLY A 16 24.96 0.39 8.86
C GLY A 16 24.86 1.15 7.52
N GLY A 17 23.68 1.14 6.89
CA GLY A 17 23.40 1.89 5.68
C GLY A 17 23.31 3.40 5.93
N ARG A 18 23.45 4.18 4.86
CA ARG A 18 23.30 5.64 4.91
C ARG A 18 21.93 6.02 4.38
N ILE A 19 21.14 6.72 5.19
CA ILE A 19 19.85 7.27 4.77
C ILE A 19 20.08 8.50 3.89
N GLN A 20 19.46 8.49 2.71
CA GLN A 20 19.32 9.65 1.86
C GLN A 20 17.84 9.90 1.59
N LEU A 21 17.35 11.05 2.03
CA LEU A 21 15.95 11.46 1.84
C LEU A 21 15.82 12.29 0.57
N TYR A 22 14.69 12.13 -0.10
CA TYR A 22 14.30 12.88 -1.29
C TYR A 22 12.96 13.56 -1.05
N ASP A 23 12.66 14.57 -1.86
CA ASP A 23 11.38 15.25 -1.80
C ASP A 23 10.24 14.27 -2.09
N VAL A 24 9.21 14.29 -1.25
CA VAL A 24 7.98 13.53 -1.48
C VAL A 24 7.08 14.41 -2.35
N PRO A 25 6.82 14.04 -3.62
CA PRO A 25 5.97 14.85 -4.48
C PRO A 25 4.54 14.86 -3.95
N LYS A 26 3.83 15.95 -4.21
CA LYS A 26 2.38 15.99 -3.96
C LYS A 26 1.68 14.89 -4.77
N PRO A 27 0.54 14.37 -4.30
CA PRO A 27 -0.26 13.42 -5.07
C PRO A 27 -0.59 13.96 -6.46
N ALA A 28 -0.53 13.09 -7.48
CA ALA A 28 -0.86 13.45 -8.87
C ALA A 28 -2.31 13.94 -9.02
N LYS A 29 -3.19 13.45 -8.14
CA LYS A 29 -4.60 13.80 -8.09
C LYS A 29 -4.95 14.30 -6.69
N GLN A 30 -5.63 15.44 -6.65
CA GLN A 30 -5.97 16.15 -5.41
C GLN A 30 -7.48 16.12 -5.12
N ASP A 31 -8.30 15.95 -6.15
CA ASP A 31 -9.76 15.87 -6.04
C ASP A 31 -10.24 14.51 -6.53
N TRP A 32 -11.13 13.87 -5.77
CA TRP A 32 -11.76 12.61 -6.12
C TRP A 32 -13.23 12.85 -6.40
N ALA A 33 -13.71 12.48 -7.58
CA ALA A 33 -15.08 12.73 -8.01
C ALA A 33 -16.10 11.85 -7.29
N SER A 34 -15.68 10.68 -6.79
CA SER A 34 -16.51 9.77 -6.01
C SER A 34 -15.68 8.89 -5.07
N PRO A 35 -16.29 8.30 -4.02
CA PRO A 35 -15.64 7.29 -3.18
C PRO A 35 -15.14 6.09 -3.99
N LEU A 36 -15.86 5.71 -5.05
CA LEU A 36 -15.44 4.64 -5.95
C LEU A 36 -14.11 4.97 -6.63
N GLU A 37 -14.00 6.17 -7.18
CA GLU A 37 -12.78 6.62 -7.85
C GLU A 37 -11.59 6.72 -6.88
N ALA A 38 -11.84 7.16 -5.65
CA ALA A 38 -10.84 7.20 -4.59
C ALA A 38 -10.33 5.80 -4.24
N LEU A 39 -11.22 4.82 -4.03
CA LEU A 39 -10.81 3.45 -3.70
C LEU A 39 -10.15 2.72 -4.86
N GLU A 40 -10.58 2.96 -6.11
CA GLU A 40 -9.89 2.43 -7.30
C GLU A 40 -8.45 2.95 -7.39
N SER A 41 -8.26 4.23 -7.07
CA SER A 41 -6.94 4.86 -7.07
C SER A 41 -6.06 4.39 -5.91
N ALA A 42 -6.65 4.19 -4.73
CA ALA A 42 -5.96 3.55 -3.60
C ALA A 42 -5.54 2.11 -3.93
N LEU A 43 -6.43 1.32 -4.53
CA LEU A 43 -6.13 -0.05 -4.95
C LEU A 43 -5.01 -0.10 -5.99
N HIS A 44 -4.99 0.85 -6.94
CA HIS A 44 -3.90 0.98 -7.90
C HIS A 44 -2.58 1.30 -7.21
N LEU A 45 -2.57 2.28 -6.30
CA LEU A 45 -1.38 2.66 -5.54
C LEU A 45 -0.82 1.50 -4.72
N GLU A 46 -1.68 0.78 -3.99
CA GLU A 46 -1.25 -0.38 -3.18
C GLU A 46 -0.64 -1.50 -4.04
N ARG A 47 -1.18 -1.73 -5.25
CA ARG A 47 -0.58 -2.69 -6.20
C ARG A 47 0.80 -2.23 -6.69
N THR A 48 0.96 -0.93 -6.98
CA THR A 48 2.26 -0.37 -7.37
C THR A 48 3.29 -0.48 -6.24
N VAL A 49 2.88 -0.17 -5.00
CA VAL A 49 3.75 -0.33 -3.82
C VAL A 49 4.12 -1.80 -3.60
N ASN A 50 3.16 -2.72 -3.73
CA ASN A 50 3.42 -4.15 -3.63
C ASN A 50 4.41 -4.64 -4.69
N GLN A 51 4.29 -4.16 -5.94
CA GLN A 51 5.27 -4.49 -6.98
C GLN A 51 6.67 -3.98 -6.63
N ALA A 52 6.78 -2.75 -6.12
CA ALA A 52 8.07 -2.21 -5.69
C ALA A 52 8.70 -3.02 -4.54
N LEU A 53 7.90 -3.55 -3.62
CA LEU A 53 8.36 -4.45 -2.56
C LEU A 53 8.83 -5.80 -3.11
N LEU A 54 8.12 -6.38 -4.08
CA LEU A 54 8.54 -7.61 -4.76
C LEU A 54 9.84 -7.42 -5.52
N ASP A 55 10.00 -6.29 -6.21
CA ASP A 55 11.23 -5.96 -6.93
C ASP A 55 12.41 -5.82 -5.96
N LEU A 56 12.17 -5.22 -4.79
CA LEU A 56 13.13 -5.05 -3.72
C LEU A 56 13.51 -6.39 -3.05
N GLN A 57 12.55 -7.26 -2.78
CA GLN A 57 12.79 -8.65 -2.35
C GLN A 57 13.66 -9.38 -3.38
N GLY A 58 13.37 -9.21 -4.68
CA GLY A 58 14.15 -9.78 -5.76
C GLY A 58 15.59 -9.28 -5.80
N VAL A 59 15.86 -8.02 -5.41
CA VAL A 59 17.24 -7.54 -5.21
C VAL A 59 17.91 -8.32 -4.09
N GLY A 60 17.27 -8.44 -2.93
CA GLY A 60 17.78 -9.20 -1.78
C GLY A 60 18.13 -10.65 -2.13
N ALA A 61 17.24 -11.31 -2.85
CA ALA A 61 17.45 -12.68 -3.32
C ALA A 61 18.65 -12.78 -4.27
N ARG A 62 18.80 -11.86 -5.23
CA ARG A 62 19.94 -11.83 -6.17
C ARG A 62 21.27 -11.55 -5.46
N THR A 63 21.24 -10.79 -4.37
CA THR A 63 22.45 -10.48 -3.57
C THR A 63 22.71 -11.49 -2.46
N ASN A 64 21.90 -12.54 -2.33
CA ASN A 64 21.95 -13.52 -1.24
C ASN A 64 21.92 -12.85 0.16
N ASP A 65 20.99 -11.92 0.37
CA ASP A 65 20.77 -11.26 1.66
C ASP A 65 19.51 -11.83 2.34
N PRO A 66 19.63 -12.94 3.09
CA PRO A 66 18.48 -13.64 3.67
C PRO A 66 17.76 -12.82 4.75
N GLU A 67 18.49 -12.00 5.51
CA GLU A 67 17.87 -11.17 6.55
C GLU A 67 17.08 -10.01 5.94
N PHE A 68 17.53 -9.47 4.81
CA PHE A 68 16.75 -8.49 4.07
C PHE A 68 15.50 -9.08 3.41
N THR A 69 15.61 -10.25 2.77
CA THR A 69 14.43 -10.90 2.18
C THR A 69 13.40 -11.27 3.24
N ASP A 70 13.83 -11.79 4.39
CA ASP A 70 12.95 -12.11 5.52
C ASP A 70 12.23 -10.86 6.05
N LEU A 71 12.94 -9.73 6.19
CA LEU A 71 12.31 -8.46 6.56
C LEU A 71 11.19 -8.08 5.58
N ILE A 72 11.47 -8.07 4.27
CA ILE A 72 10.47 -7.66 3.27
C ILE A 72 9.26 -8.60 3.30
N GLU A 73 9.48 -9.90 3.42
CA GLU A 73 8.42 -10.90 3.41
C GLU A 73 7.54 -10.83 4.67
N SER A 74 8.16 -10.80 5.85
CA SER A 74 7.46 -10.86 7.14
C SER A 74 6.81 -9.54 7.55
N GLU A 75 7.49 -8.41 7.36
CA GLU A 75 7.06 -7.11 7.88
C GLU A 75 6.26 -6.29 6.86
N PHE A 76 6.36 -6.62 5.56
CA PHE A 76 5.77 -5.79 4.51
C PHE A 76 4.86 -6.55 3.55
N LEU A 77 5.24 -7.74 3.05
CA LEU A 77 4.43 -8.42 2.03
C LEU A 77 3.20 -9.13 2.61
N HIS A 78 3.29 -9.68 3.83
CA HIS A 78 2.21 -10.45 4.44
C HIS A 78 0.90 -9.64 4.53
N ASP A 79 0.95 -8.45 5.14
CA ASP A 79 -0.23 -7.61 5.35
C ASP A 79 -0.78 -7.01 4.04
N ARG A 80 0.07 -6.86 3.01
CA ARG A 80 -0.31 -6.17 1.76
C ARG A 80 -1.30 -6.94 0.92
N VAL A 81 -1.19 -8.26 0.89
CA VAL A 81 -2.14 -9.11 0.14
C VAL A 81 -3.55 -8.92 0.71
N ASP A 82 -3.66 -8.88 2.04
CA ASP A 82 -4.93 -8.65 2.73
C ASP A 82 -5.46 -7.24 2.48
N HIS A 83 -4.61 -6.21 2.57
CA HIS A 83 -5.02 -4.84 2.26
C HIS A 83 -5.51 -4.67 0.81
N ILE A 84 -4.80 -5.25 -0.16
CA ILE A 84 -5.21 -5.23 -1.58
C ILE A 84 -6.55 -5.95 -1.76
N LYS A 85 -6.75 -7.08 -1.06
CA LYS A 85 -8.01 -7.82 -1.10
C LYS A 85 -9.16 -7.00 -0.52
N THR A 86 -8.97 -6.39 0.65
CA THR A 86 -9.99 -5.54 1.28
C THR A 86 -10.38 -4.38 0.38
N LEU A 87 -9.41 -3.69 -0.23
CA LEU A 87 -9.69 -2.61 -1.18
C LEU A 87 -10.45 -3.10 -2.42
N ALA A 88 -10.07 -4.26 -2.97
CA ALA A 88 -10.76 -4.84 -4.12
C ALA A 88 -12.21 -5.23 -3.80
N ASP A 89 -12.47 -5.74 -2.59
CA ASP A 89 -13.83 -6.04 -2.12
C ASP A 89 -14.66 -4.76 -1.96
N HIS A 90 -14.05 -3.71 -1.40
CA HIS A 90 -14.69 -2.42 -1.26
C HIS A 90 -15.07 -1.80 -2.61
N VAL A 91 -14.15 -1.82 -3.58
CA VAL A 91 -14.43 -1.38 -4.96
C VAL A 91 -15.59 -2.18 -5.57
N THR A 92 -15.58 -3.50 -5.40
CA THR A 92 -16.64 -4.37 -5.92
C THR A 92 -17.99 -4.06 -5.27
N ASN A 93 -18.02 -3.86 -3.95
CA ASN A 93 -19.23 -3.52 -3.22
C ASN A 93 -19.77 -2.14 -3.61
N LEU A 94 -18.91 -1.12 -3.73
CA LEU A 94 -19.30 0.22 -4.17
C LEU A 94 -19.91 0.21 -5.57
N ARG A 95 -19.29 -0.51 -6.53
CA ARG A 95 -19.85 -0.71 -7.87
C ARG A 95 -21.24 -1.36 -7.84
N ARG A 96 -21.48 -2.26 -6.89
CA ARG A 96 -22.75 -2.99 -6.74
C ARG A 96 -23.86 -2.13 -6.12
N VAL A 97 -23.55 -1.34 -5.09
CA VAL A 97 -24.55 -0.52 -4.39
C VAL A 97 -24.89 0.78 -5.14
N GLY A 98 -23.99 1.25 -6.01
CA GLY A 98 -24.21 2.43 -6.83
C GLY A 98 -24.09 3.76 -6.06
N PRO A 99 -24.28 4.90 -6.75
CA PRO A 99 -24.03 6.23 -6.20
C PRO A 99 -25.07 6.67 -5.15
N ALA A 100 -24.77 7.77 -4.44
CA ALA A 100 -25.67 8.43 -3.48
C ALA A 100 -26.10 7.53 -2.30
N LEU A 101 -27.29 6.93 -2.34
CA LEU A 101 -27.76 6.08 -1.24
C LEU A 101 -26.86 4.87 -1.04
N GLY A 102 -26.32 4.29 -2.13
CA GLY A 102 -25.39 3.18 -2.05
C GLY A 102 -24.08 3.55 -1.35
N GLU A 103 -23.50 4.69 -1.71
CA GLU A 103 -22.30 5.24 -1.06
C GLU A 103 -22.54 5.54 0.42
N TYR A 104 -23.68 6.14 0.77
CA TYR A 104 -24.05 6.40 2.16
C TYR A 104 -24.17 5.09 2.97
N LEU A 105 -24.83 4.07 2.41
CA LEU A 105 -24.95 2.77 3.06
C LEU A 105 -23.60 2.06 3.18
N PHE A 106 -22.74 2.19 2.18
CA PHE A 106 -21.38 1.65 2.21
C PHE A 106 -20.55 2.31 3.33
N ASP A 107 -20.59 3.63 3.44
CA ASP A 107 -19.97 4.37 4.56
C ASP A 107 -20.45 3.81 5.90
N LYS A 108 -21.78 3.73 6.11
CA LYS A 108 -22.34 3.35 7.41
C LYS A 108 -22.28 1.88 7.79
N LYS A 109 -22.14 0.97 6.82
CA LYS A 109 -22.23 -0.48 7.06
C LYS A 109 -20.93 -1.22 6.79
N THR A 110 -19.95 -0.59 6.15
CA THR A 110 -18.69 -1.23 5.80
C THR A 110 -17.48 -0.48 6.35
N LEU A 111 -17.51 0.86 6.36
CA LEU A 111 -16.39 1.68 6.84
C LEU A 111 -16.59 2.24 8.26
N GLY A 112 -17.84 2.46 8.66
CA GLY A 112 -18.24 3.06 9.93
C GLY A 112 -18.50 2.08 11.06
#